data_AF-A0A841ZXW7-F1
#
_entry.id   AF-A0A841ZXW7-F1
#
_cell.length_a   1.000
_cell.length_b   1.000
_cell.length_c   1.000
_cell.angle_alpha   90.00
_cell.angle_beta   90.00
_cell.angle_gamma   90.00
#
_symmetry.space_group_name_H-M   'P 1'
#
loop_
_entity.id
_entity.type
_entity.pdbx_description
1 polymer ?
#
loop_
_entity_poly.entity_id
_entity_poly.type
_entity_poly.pdbx_seq_one_letter_code
_entity_poly.pdbx_strand_id
1 'polypeptide(L)'
;MIDQELIKLNELLLKDISNLDDVEKLLVVEDRINKALNLDKRKWSGKELTKVSIRTKKAARQKFELGDVFEIYLEKENIYAYTVVVKLEDENEGQWAYSLFGFLDYFSEQPVRLEELVKILKLENIFMFADSGLTGIINREWKKVSNWKLDWPIDFTKIEYLAVEDGGILRPNDRKYYKTVGHPNNGNLVSIDYKEAKNIPNPNGMVGQKWVEAFLEGAYKEKTLVEIHEEILKGE
;
A
#
# COMPACT_ATOMS: atom_id res chain seq x y z
N MET A 1 -17.63 11.74 -2.24
CA MET A 1 -19.10 11.54 -2.29
C MET A 1 -19.46 10.21 -2.95
N ILE A 2 -18.88 9.89 -4.11
CA ILE A 2 -19.05 8.58 -4.79
C ILE A 2 -18.59 7.41 -3.90
N ASP A 3 -17.47 7.57 -3.19
CA ASP A 3 -16.90 6.50 -2.36
C ASP A 3 -17.82 6.08 -1.20
N GLN A 4 -18.51 7.02 -0.56
CA GLN A 4 -19.46 6.72 0.53
C GLN A 4 -20.69 5.97 0.03
N GLU A 5 -21.19 6.30 -1.17
CA GLU A 5 -22.30 5.57 -1.78
C GLU A 5 -21.89 4.15 -2.17
N LEU A 6 -20.65 3.97 -2.67
CA LEU A 6 -20.09 2.66 -3.01
C LEU A 6 -19.87 1.78 -1.79
N ILE A 7 -19.36 2.35 -0.68
CA ILE A 7 -19.17 1.63 0.59
C ILE A 7 -20.54 1.16 1.12
N LYS A 8 -21.52 2.06 1.19
CA LYS A 8 -22.88 1.70 1.63
C LYS A 8 -23.50 0.63 0.74
N LEU A 9 -23.29 0.70 -0.57
CA LEU A 9 -23.74 -0.34 -1.49
C LEU A 9 -23.03 -1.68 -1.20
N ASN A 10 -21.72 -1.67 -0.95
CA ASN A 10 -20.96 -2.86 -0.58
C ASN A 10 -21.53 -3.52 0.69
N GLU A 11 -21.74 -2.75 1.76
CA GLU A 11 -22.35 -3.22 3.00
C GLU A 11 -23.74 -3.84 2.78
N LEU A 12 -24.60 -3.15 2.00
CA LEU A 12 -25.96 -3.63 1.71
C LEU A 12 -25.96 -4.92 0.89
N LEU A 13 -25.06 -5.03 -0.08
CA LEU A 13 -24.93 -6.21 -0.93
C LEU A 13 -24.37 -7.40 -0.17
N LEU A 14 -23.45 -7.18 0.78
CA LEU A 14 -22.79 -8.23 1.55
C LEU A 14 -23.40 -8.47 2.92
N LYS A 15 -24.48 -7.79 3.27
CA LYS A 15 -25.20 -8.00 4.52
C LYS A 15 -25.50 -9.49 4.73
N ASP A 16 -25.16 -10.04 5.90
CA ASP A 16 -25.34 -11.46 6.25
C ASP A 16 -24.50 -12.45 5.41
N ILE A 17 -23.49 -11.98 4.66
CA ILE A 17 -22.54 -12.78 3.89
C ILE A 17 -21.16 -12.69 4.53
N SER A 18 -20.63 -13.83 5.00
CA SER A 18 -19.35 -13.88 5.72
C SER A 18 -18.10 -13.96 4.83
N ASN A 19 -18.22 -14.52 3.61
CA ASN A 19 -17.16 -14.64 2.61
C ASN A 19 -17.77 -15.10 1.28
N LEU A 20 -17.23 -14.66 0.13
CA LEU A 20 -17.76 -14.90 -1.23
C LEU A 20 -17.17 -16.13 -1.94
N ASP A 21 -16.52 -17.03 -1.21
CA ASP A 21 -15.89 -18.22 -1.80
C ASP A 21 -16.88 -19.32 -2.24
N ASP A 22 -18.19 -19.09 -2.05
CA ASP A 22 -19.26 -20.04 -2.36
C ASP A 22 -20.22 -19.49 -3.43
N VAL A 23 -20.58 -20.35 -4.38
CA VAL A 23 -21.55 -20.07 -5.46
C VAL A 23 -22.91 -19.67 -4.90
N GLU A 24 -23.36 -20.30 -3.81
CA GLU A 24 -24.67 -19.97 -3.22
C GLU A 24 -24.71 -18.53 -2.68
N LYS A 25 -23.61 -18.07 -2.07
CA LYS A 25 -23.49 -16.71 -1.54
C LYS A 25 -23.41 -15.68 -2.67
N LEU A 26 -22.77 -16.01 -3.79
CA LEU A 26 -22.77 -15.15 -4.98
C LEU A 26 -24.18 -14.99 -5.56
N LEU A 27 -25.00 -16.05 -5.57
CA LEU A 27 -26.39 -15.97 -6.04
C LEU A 27 -27.25 -15.02 -5.19
N VAL A 28 -26.99 -14.94 -3.88
CA VAL A 28 -27.67 -13.97 -2.99
C VAL A 28 -27.35 -12.53 -3.41
N VAL A 29 -26.09 -12.26 -3.75
CA VAL A 29 -25.68 -10.92 -4.23
C VAL A 29 -26.30 -10.62 -5.61
N GLU A 30 -26.28 -11.59 -6.54
CA GLU A 30 -26.92 -11.46 -7.85
C GLU A 30 -28.42 -11.10 -7.73
N ASP A 31 -29.14 -11.80 -6.85
CA ASP A 31 -30.56 -11.54 -6.60
C ASP A 31 -30.82 -10.14 -6.01
N ARG A 32 -29.98 -9.71 -5.04
CA ARG A 32 -30.07 -8.35 -4.47
C ARG A 32 -29.87 -7.27 -5.53
N ILE A 33 -28.87 -7.41 -6.40
CA ILE A 33 -28.62 -6.46 -7.49
C ILE A 33 -29.79 -6.49 -8.49
N ASN A 34 -30.26 -7.68 -8.88
CA ASN A 34 -31.36 -7.82 -9.82
C ASN A 34 -32.66 -7.17 -9.30
N LYS A 35 -32.98 -7.36 -8.02
CA LYS A 35 -34.11 -6.70 -7.35
C LYS A 35 -33.94 -5.18 -7.34
N ALA A 36 -32.77 -4.69 -6.95
CA ALA A 36 -32.50 -3.25 -6.88
C ALA A 36 -32.65 -2.56 -8.25
N LEU A 37 -32.11 -3.18 -9.31
CA LEU A 37 -32.21 -2.66 -10.68
C LEU A 37 -33.65 -2.70 -11.23
N ASN A 38 -34.47 -3.67 -10.79
CA ASN A 38 -35.87 -3.80 -11.20
C ASN A 38 -36.87 -2.98 -10.38
N LEU A 39 -36.43 -2.16 -9.41
CA LEU A 39 -37.32 -1.30 -8.62
C LEU A 39 -38.05 -0.25 -9.47
N ASP A 40 -37.38 0.37 -10.44
CA ASP A 40 -37.98 1.32 -11.37
C ASP A 40 -37.95 0.80 -12.81
N LYS A 41 -39.00 0.06 -13.18
CA LYS A 41 -39.11 -0.56 -14.50
C LYS A 41 -39.18 0.42 -15.67
N ARG A 42 -39.50 1.71 -15.41
CA ARG A 42 -39.56 2.74 -16.47
C ARG A 42 -38.18 2.96 -17.11
N LYS A 43 -37.10 2.71 -16.36
CA LYS A 43 -35.72 2.85 -16.85
C LYS A 43 -35.37 1.91 -18.00
N TRP A 44 -36.14 0.85 -18.21
CA TRP A 44 -35.85 -0.15 -19.24
C TRP A 44 -36.49 0.15 -20.60
N SER A 45 -37.36 1.17 -20.73
CA SER A 45 -37.95 1.62 -22.00
C SER A 45 -38.43 0.48 -22.92
N GLY A 46 -39.30 -0.40 -22.39
CA GLY A 46 -39.83 -1.55 -23.13
C GLY A 46 -38.91 -2.77 -23.18
N LYS A 47 -37.78 -2.75 -22.45
CA LYS A 47 -36.91 -3.91 -22.21
C LYS A 47 -37.20 -4.50 -20.83
N GLU A 48 -36.72 -5.72 -20.61
CA GLU A 48 -36.79 -6.43 -19.33
C GLU A 48 -35.39 -6.84 -18.90
N LEU A 49 -35.02 -6.56 -17.65
CA LEU A 49 -33.82 -7.11 -17.03
C LEU A 49 -34.12 -8.53 -16.53
N THR A 50 -33.58 -9.52 -17.23
CA THR A 50 -33.87 -10.94 -16.96
C THR A 50 -32.98 -11.54 -15.87
N LYS A 51 -31.68 -11.21 -15.88
CA LYS A 51 -30.71 -11.75 -14.92
C LYS A 51 -29.51 -10.81 -14.74
N VAL A 52 -28.99 -10.77 -13.51
CA VAL A 52 -27.63 -10.30 -13.19
C VAL A 52 -26.75 -11.53 -12.91
N SER A 53 -25.51 -11.54 -13.39
CA SER A 53 -24.56 -12.62 -13.11
C SER A 53 -23.18 -12.07 -12.75
N ILE A 54 -22.58 -12.60 -11.68
CA ILE A 54 -21.21 -12.32 -11.24
C ILE A 54 -20.33 -13.47 -11.72
N ARG A 55 -19.21 -13.13 -12.39
CA ARG A 55 -18.23 -14.11 -12.87
C ARG A 55 -16.89 -13.83 -12.22
N THR A 56 -16.32 -14.84 -11.57
CA THR A 56 -14.97 -14.79 -11.03
C THR A 56 -13.98 -15.43 -12.00
N LYS A 57 -12.77 -14.89 -12.06
CA LYS A 57 -11.64 -15.51 -12.77
C LYS A 57 -10.44 -15.48 -11.84
N LYS A 58 -9.65 -16.56 -11.85
CA LYS A 58 -8.35 -16.55 -11.16
C LYS A 58 -7.49 -15.44 -11.77
N ALA A 59 -6.96 -14.55 -10.94
CA ALA A 59 -6.07 -13.49 -11.40
C ALA A 59 -4.82 -14.11 -12.07
N ALA A 60 -4.58 -13.74 -13.33
CA ALA A 60 -3.28 -13.92 -13.98
C ALA A 60 -2.33 -12.84 -13.45
N ARG A 61 -1.03 -13.16 -13.30
CA ARG A 61 0.07 -12.31 -12.76
C ARG A 61 -0.38 -10.91 -12.28
N GLN A 62 -0.29 -10.68 -10.98
CA GLN A 62 -0.76 -9.48 -10.31
C GLN A 62 -0.01 -8.26 -10.86
N LYS A 63 -0.63 -7.56 -11.83
CA LYS A 63 -0.26 -6.19 -12.18
C LYS A 63 -0.90 -5.30 -11.11
N PHE A 64 -0.09 -4.45 -10.50
CA PHE A 64 -0.59 -3.42 -9.60
C PHE A 64 -0.80 -2.15 -10.41
N GLU A 65 -1.77 -1.36 -9.97
CA GLU A 65 -2.17 -0.11 -10.60
C GLU A 65 -2.08 1.03 -9.58
N LEU A 66 -2.09 2.27 -10.06
CA LEU A 66 -2.12 3.43 -9.19
C LEU A 66 -3.34 3.35 -8.25
N GLY A 67 -3.10 3.58 -6.97
CA GLY A 67 -4.14 3.52 -5.94
C GLY A 67 -4.48 2.12 -5.45
N ASP A 68 -3.80 1.08 -5.93
CA ASP A 68 -3.89 -0.24 -5.32
C ASP A 68 -3.41 -0.20 -3.88
N VAL A 69 -4.21 -0.76 -2.98
CA VAL A 69 -3.89 -0.89 -1.57
C VAL A 69 -3.61 -2.35 -1.25
N PHE A 70 -2.49 -2.59 -0.59
CA PHE A 70 -2.05 -3.90 -0.16
C PHE A 70 -2.02 -3.97 1.37
N GLU A 71 -2.53 -5.08 1.87
CA GLU A 71 -2.40 -5.54 3.25
C GLU A 71 -1.13 -6.39 3.36
N ILE A 72 -0.32 -6.08 4.37
CA ILE A 72 0.95 -6.75 4.68
C ILE A 72 0.81 -7.33 6.09
N TYR A 73 0.93 -8.64 6.21
CA TYR A 73 0.95 -9.30 7.51
C TYR A 73 2.38 -9.41 8.01
N LEU A 74 2.67 -8.81 9.16
CA LEU A 74 3.98 -8.80 9.80
C LEU A 74 4.01 -9.91 10.86
N GLU A 75 4.58 -11.07 10.47
CA GLU A 75 4.53 -12.29 11.29
C GLU A 75 5.19 -12.12 12.67
N LYS A 76 6.27 -11.34 12.77
CA LYS A 76 7.04 -11.17 14.01
C LYS A 76 6.21 -10.53 15.12
N GLU A 77 5.40 -9.55 14.75
CA GLU A 77 4.59 -8.76 15.69
C GLU A 77 3.11 -9.18 15.68
N ASN A 78 2.70 -10.09 14.78
CA ASN A 78 1.31 -10.55 14.61
C ASN A 78 0.33 -9.37 14.36
N ILE A 79 0.72 -8.47 13.46
CA ILE A 79 -0.06 -7.28 13.07
C ILE A 79 -0.16 -7.15 11.55
N TYR A 80 -1.13 -6.38 11.10
CA TYR A 80 -1.35 -5.97 9.74
C TYR A 80 -0.94 -4.51 9.55
N ALA A 81 -0.18 -4.26 8.50
CA ALA A 81 0.17 -2.95 7.99
C ALA A 81 -0.35 -2.78 6.56
N TYR A 82 -0.36 -1.55 6.07
CA TYR A 82 -0.98 -1.22 4.79
C TYR A 82 -0.09 -0.30 3.95
N THR A 83 -0.10 -0.53 2.65
CA THR A 83 0.63 0.29 1.68
C THR A 83 -0.25 0.59 0.48
N VAL A 84 -0.03 1.75 -0.13
CA VAL A 84 -0.74 2.17 -1.33
C VAL A 84 0.23 2.59 -2.42
N VAL A 85 -0.07 2.19 -3.65
CA VAL A 85 0.70 2.61 -4.83
C VAL A 85 0.38 4.08 -5.14
N VAL A 86 1.35 4.96 -4.97
CA VAL A 86 1.19 6.42 -5.19
C VAL A 86 1.88 6.91 -6.48
N LYS A 87 2.83 6.13 -7.01
CA LYS A 87 3.45 6.37 -8.32
C LYS A 87 3.70 5.01 -8.98
N LEU A 88 3.47 4.92 -10.28
CA LEU A 88 3.90 3.79 -11.11
C LEU A 88 5.17 4.17 -11.88
N GLU A 89 5.96 3.16 -12.20
CA GLU A 89 7.01 3.29 -13.23
C GLU A 89 6.42 3.88 -14.52
N ASP A 90 7.08 4.92 -15.04
CA ASP A 90 6.80 5.46 -16.36
C ASP A 90 7.90 5.00 -17.32
N GLU A 91 7.52 4.26 -18.36
CA GLU A 91 8.46 3.75 -19.37
C GLU A 91 9.25 4.90 -20.05
N ASN A 92 8.72 6.11 -20.06
CA ASN A 92 9.40 7.30 -20.58
C ASN A 92 10.54 7.81 -19.66
N GLU A 93 10.56 7.42 -18.38
CA GLU A 93 11.66 7.71 -17.44
C GLU A 93 12.89 6.80 -17.66
N GLY A 94 12.75 5.75 -18.50
CA GLY A 94 13.84 4.86 -18.89
C GLY A 94 14.48 4.15 -17.71
N GLN A 95 15.81 4.19 -17.60
CA GLN A 95 16.57 3.57 -16.50
C GLN A 95 16.29 4.18 -15.11
N TRP A 96 15.54 5.30 -15.08
CA TRP A 96 15.15 5.99 -13.86
C TRP A 96 13.70 5.72 -13.47
N ALA A 97 12.97 4.89 -14.23
CA ALA A 97 11.62 4.51 -13.87
C ALA A 97 11.61 3.83 -12.50
N TYR A 98 10.72 4.28 -11.62
CA TYR A 98 10.48 3.65 -10.31
C TYR A 98 9.01 3.73 -9.94
N SER A 99 8.56 2.76 -9.14
CA SER A 99 7.26 2.78 -8.50
C SER A 99 7.43 3.31 -7.08
N LEU A 100 6.45 4.05 -6.57
CA LEU A 100 6.50 4.55 -5.21
C LEU A 100 5.28 4.09 -4.43
N PHE A 101 5.56 3.58 -3.24
CA PHE A 101 4.58 3.08 -2.29
C PHE A 101 4.54 4.02 -1.08
N GLY A 102 3.34 4.45 -0.71
CA GLY A 102 3.08 5.16 0.54
C GLY A 102 2.63 4.16 1.61
N PHE A 103 3.39 4.05 2.69
CA PHE A 103 3.09 3.16 3.80
C PHE A 103 2.32 3.92 4.88
N LEU A 104 1.18 3.35 5.27
CA LEU A 104 0.27 3.98 6.21
C LEU A 104 0.76 3.80 7.65
N ASP A 105 0.66 4.86 8.43
CA ASP A 105 0.85 4.88 9.89
C ASP A 105 -0.39 4.30 10.56
N TYR A 106 -0.63 3.02 10.29
CA TYR A 106 -1.76 2.28 10.79
C TYR A 106 -1.40 0.81 10.91
N PHE A 107 -1.49 0.32 12.14
CA PHE A 107 -1.18 -1.05 12.50
C PHE A 107 -2.37 -1.65 13.25
N SER A 108 -2.69 -2.91 12.96
CA SER A 108 -3.86 -3.56 13.57
C SER A 108 -3.64 -5.05 13.77
N GLU A 109 -4.14 -5.62 14.86
CA GLU A 109 -4.05 -7.07 15.12
C GLU A 109 -4.98 -7.91 14.23
N GLN A 110 -5.90 -7.26 13.51
CA GLN A 110 -6.91 -7.90 12.66
C GLN A 110 -7.03 -7.15 11.34
N PRO A 111 -7.40 -7.83 10.23
CA PRO A 111 -7.63 -7.17 8.95
C PRO A 111 -8.63 -6.01 9.07
N VAL A 112 -8.23 -4.86 8.57
CA VAL A 112 -9.04 -3.64 8.61
C VAL A 112 -10.29 -3.77 7.74
N ARG A 113 -11.40 -3.23 8.22
CA ARG A 113 -12.65 -3.16 7.44
C ARG A 113 -12.56 -2.06 6.39
N LEU A 114 -13.34 -2.19 5.31
CA LEU A 114 -13.33 -1.23 4.20
C LEU A 114 -13.65 0.19 4.65
N GLU A 115 -14.63 0.37 5.55
CA GLU A 115 -15.04 1.68 6.06
C GLU A 115 -13.90 2.38 6.81
N GLU A 116 -13.11 1.60 7.55
CA GLU A 116 -11.97 2.11 8.31
C GLU A 116 -10.77 2.34 7.39
N LEU A 117 -10.54 1.43 6.44
CA LEU A 117 -9.50 1.57 5.42
C LEU A 117 -9.60 2.93 4.70
N VAL A 118 -10.82 3.35 4.37
CA VAL A 118 -11.07 4.63 3.69
C VAL A 118 -10.75 5.83 4.57
N LYS A 119 -10.95 5.72 5.89
CA LYS A 119 -10.61 6.81 6.82
C LYS A 119 -9.11 6.96 6.99
N ILE A 120 -8.39 5.84 6.98
CA ILE A 120 -6.93 5.82 7.16
C ILE A 120 -6.18 6.07 5.87
N LEU A 121 -6.79 5.81 4.71
CA LEU A 121 -6.21 6.07 3.40
C LEU A 121 -6.25 7.58 3.10
N LYS A 122 -5.30 8.30 3.71
CA LYS A 122 -5.09 9.74 3.53
C LYS A 122 -3.61 10.05 3.50
N LEU A 123 -3.24 11.14 2.82
CA LEU A 123 -1.85 11.57 2.73
C LEU A 123 -1.23 11.86 4.10
N GLU A 124 -1.99 12.44 5.04
CA GLU A 124 -1.49 12.70 6.40
C GLU A 124 -1.11 11.45 7.19
N ASN A 125 -1.61 10.28 6.77
CA ASN A 125 -1.32 9.01 7.40
C ASN A 125 -0.21 8.25 6.69
N ILE A 126 0.47 8.82 5.68
CA ILE A 126 1.66 8.20 5.11
C ILE A 126 2.88 8.63 5.93
N PHE A 127 3.51 7.69 6.63
CA PHE A 127 4.75 7.99 7.36
C PHE A 127 6.01 7.74 6.52
N MET A 128 5.93 6.86 5.51
CA MET A 128 7.07 6.48 4.70
C MET A 128 6.68 6.32 3.23
N PHE A 129 7.52 6.86 2.37
CA PHE A 129 7.56 6.57 0.94
C PHE A 129 8.77 5.69 0.65
N ALA A 130 8.56 4.58 -0.05
CA ALA A 130 9.68 3.77 -0.51
C ALA A 130 9.44 3.30 -1.94
N ASP A 131 10.53 3.28 -2.72
CA ASP A 131 10.61 2.40 -3.88
C ASP A 131 10.86 0.99 -3.34
N SER A 132 9.88 0.11 -3.52
CA SER A 132 9.94 -1.23 -2.96
C SER A 132 9.87 -2.29 -4.04
N GLY A 133 10.68 -3.33 -3.85
CA GLY A 133 10.66 -4.52 -4.66
C GLY A 133 9.28 -5.17 -4.67
N LEU A 134 8.82 -5.53 -5.87
CA LEU A 134 7.52 -6.14 -6.11
C LEU A 134 7.40 -7.58 -5.60
N THR A 135 8.41 -8.12 -4.92
CA THR A 135 8.45 -9.55 -4.56
C THR A 135 7.29 -9.94 -3.65
N GLY A 136 6.91 -9.11 -2.68
CA GLY A 136 5.78 -9.39 -1.79
C GLY A 136 4.46 -9.48 -2.56
N ILE A 137 4.28 -8.62 -3.57
CA ILE A 137 3.12 -8.63 -4.47
C ILE A 137 3.17 -9.84 -5.42
N ILE A 138 4.32 -10.10 -6.04
CA ILE A 138 4.52 -11.20 -7.00
C ILE A 138 4.31 -12.56 -6.33
N ASN A 139 4.81 -12.71 -5.10
CA ASN A 139 4.70 -13.92 -4.29
C ASN A 139 3.34 -14.04 -3.58
N ARG A 140 2.49 -13.00 -3.64
CA ARG A 140 1.17 -12.92 -3.00
C ARG A 140 1.21 -12.93 -1.47
N GLU A 141 2.34 -12.54 -0.91
CA GLU A 141 2.51 -12.29 0.53
C GLU A 141 1.82 -10.97 0.91
N TRP A 142 1.83 -9.99 -0.01
CA TRP A 142 1.07 -8.76 0.11
C TRP A 142 -0.26 -8.89 -0.61
N LYS A 143 -1.35 -8.82 0.14
CA LYS A 143 -2.70 -9.06 -0.37
C LYS A 143 -3.32 -7.76 -0.84
N LYS A 144 -3.68 -7.67 -2.13
CA LYS A 144 -4.47 -6.54 -2.64
C LYS A 144 -5.86 -6.56 -1.99
N VAL A 145 -6.24 -5.49 -1.31
CA VAL A 145 -7.51 -5.37 -0.58
C VAL A 145 -8.47 -4.37 -1.21
N SER A 146 -7.97 -3.35 -1.91
CA SER A 146 -8.80 -2.37 -2.63
C SER A 146 -8.02 -1.65 -3.72
N ASN A 147 -8.72 -0.84 -4.52
CA ASN A 147 -8.13 0.16 -5.40
C ASN A 147 -8.92 1.47 -5.21
N TRP A 148 -8.21 2.58 -5.04
CA TRP A 148 -8.81 3.89 -4.82
C TRP A 148 -8.22 4.91 -5.77
N LYS A 149 -9.06 5.83 -6.25
CA LYS A 149 -8.55 7.00 -6.95
C LYS A 149 -7.92 7.93 -5.93
N LEU A 150 -6.61 8.11 -6.01
CA LEU A 150 -5.88 9.06 -5.18
C LEU A 150 -5.97 10.46 -5.80
N ASP A 151 -6.41 11.43 -5.01
CA ASP A 151 -6.41 12.85 -5.35
C ASP A 151 -5.35 13.64 -4.57
N TRP A 152 -4.38 12.92 -4.01
CA TRP A 152 -3.33 13.50 -3.16
C TRP A 152 -2.34 14.33 -3.98
N PRO A 153 -2.15 15.61 -3.65
CA PRO A 153 -1.18 16.47 -4.32
C PRO A 153 0.23 16.19 -3.80
N ILE A 154 0.80 15.03 -4.15
CA ILE A 154 2.17 14.68 -3.77
C ILE A 154 3.16 15.37 -4.73
N ASP A 155 4.01 16.23 -4.18
CA ASP A 155 5.15 16.78 -4.92
C ASP A 155 6.36 15.84 -4.75
N PHE A 156 6.46 14.85 -5.64
CA PHE A 156 7.51 13.84 -5.59
C PHE A 156 8.92 14.46 -5.61
N THR A 157 9.08 15.66 -6.17
CA THR A 157 10.38 16.36 -6.27
C THR A 157 10.91 16.87 -4.93
N LYS A 158 10.08 16.85 -3.88
CA LYS A 158 10.42 17.34 -2.53
C LYS A 158 10.59 16.24 -1.50
N ILE A 159 10.33 14.99 -1.86
CA ILE A 159 10.47 13.87 -0.91
C ILE A 159 11.96 13.67 -0.62
N GLU A 160 12.30 13.72 0.66
CA GLU A 160 13.66 13.48 1.16
C GLU A 160 13.85 11.99 1.44
N TYR A 161 14.96 11.41 1.01
CA TYR A 161 15.31 10.01 1.27
C TYR A 161 16.65 9.91 1.99
N LEU A 162 16.77 8.92 2.88
CA LEU A 162 17.94 8.66 3.71
C LEU A 162 18.73 7.47 3.18
N ALA A 163 20.01 7.67 2.93
CA ALA A 163 20.99 6.60 2.79
C ALA A 163 21.87 6.55 4.03
N VAL A 164 22.04 5.35 4.58
CA VAL A 164 22.94 5.07 5.69
C VAL A 164 24.08 4.21 5.16
N GLU A 165 25.31 4.71 5.29
CA GLU A 165 26.52 3.93 5.00
C GLU A 165 27.20 3.51 6.30
N ASP A 166 27.53 2.23 6.39
CA ASP A 166 28.49 1.75 7.37
C ASP A 166 29.92 1.82 6.80
N GLY A 167 30.91 2.02 7.67
CA GLY A 167 32.32 1.91 7.30
C GLY A 167 32.78 0.47 7.02
N GLY A 168 31.84 -0.47 6.84
CA GLY A 168 32.05 -1.90 6.69
C GLY A 168 32.74 -2.56 7.89
N ILE A 169 33.24 -3.78 7.65
CA ILE A 169 33.97 -4.60 8.64
C ILE A 169 35.15 -3.85 9.25
N LEU A 170 35.78 -2.95 8.49
CA LEU A 170 36.99 -2.25 8.90
C LEU A 170 36.72 -1.06 9.83
N ARG A 171 35.52 -0.47 9.77
CA ARG A 171 35.12 0.67 10.61
C ARG A 171 33.65 0.55 11.01
N PRO A 172 33.29 -0.46 11.82
CA PRO A 172 31.90 -0.76 12.15
C PRO A 172 31.20 0.34 12.96
N ASN A 173 31.95 1.33 13.48
CA ASN A 173 31.43 2.49 14.21
C ASN A 173 31.43 3.79 13.38
N ASP A 174 31.99 3.79 12.17
CA ASP A 174 31.89 4.95 11.28
C ASP A 174 30.53 4.88 10.57
N ARG A 175 29.59 5.70 11.05
CA ARG A 175 28.29 5.90 10.39
C ARG A 175 28.33 7.20 9.60
N LYS A 176 27.88 7.12 8.36
CA LYS A 176 27.66 8.30 7.51
C LYS A 176 26.23 8.30 7.02
N TYR A 177 25.62 9.46 7.12
CA TYR A 177 24.24 9.70 6.70
C TYR A 177 24.25 10.63 5.50
N TYR A 178 23.44 10.27 4.51
CA TYR A 178 23.27 11.08 3.31
C TYR A 178 21.80 11.25 3.01
N LYS A 179 21.48 12.41 2.44
CA LYS A 179 20.15 12.76 1.98
C LYS A 179 20.12 12.89 0.47
N THR A 180 19.05 12.39 -0.15
CA THR A 180 18.65 12.78 -1.50
C THR A 180 17.27 13.42 -1.47
N VAL A 181 16.94 14.19 -2.50
CA VAL A 181 15.62 14.83 -2.64
C VAL A 181 15.08 14.57 -4.04
N GLY A 182 13.82 14.15 -4.12
CA GLY A 182 13.06 14.08 -5.37
C GLY A 182 13.10 12.75 -6.12
N HIS A 183 14.17 11.97 -5.95
CA HIS A 183 14.32 10.68 -6.62
C HIS A 183 15.05 9.67 -5.72
N PRO A 184 14.44 8.51 -5.39
CA PRO A 184 15.04 7.55 -4.46
C PRO A 184 16.30 6.86 -5.02
N ASN A 185 16.40 6.69 -6.34
CA ASN A 185 17.52 5.95 -6.97
C ASN A 185 18.59 6.79 -7.69
N ASN A 186 18.43 8.12 -7.79
CA ASN A 186 19.28 8.95 -8.67
C ASN A 186 19.56 10.34 -8.10
N GLY A 187 19.45 10.51 -6.79
CA GLY A 187 19.69 11.81 -6.17
C GLY A 187 21.17 12.11 -5.98
N ASN A 188 21.51 13.40 -6.02
CA ASN A 188 22.79 13.88 -5.50
C ASN A 188 22.79 13.68 -3.97
N LEU A 189 23.63 12.76 -3.49
CA LEU A 189 23.79 12.49 -2.07
C LEU A 189 24.48 13.67 -1.38
N VAL A 190 23.80 14.26 -0.40
CA VAL A 190 24.35 15.32 0.46
C VAL A 190 24.60 14.72 1.83
N SER A 191 25.83 14.86 2.35
CA SER A 191 26.15 14.40 3.70
C SER A 191 25.42 15.26 4.73
N ILE A 192 24.80 14.60 5.72
CA ILE A 192 24.03 15.22 6.78
C ILE A 192 24.46 14.67 8.14
N ASP A 193 24.07 15.34 9.23
CA ASP A 193 24.31 14.86 10.58
C ASP A 193 23.21 13.87 11.04
N TYR A 194 23.47 13.18 12.16
CA TYR A 194 22.52 12.25 12.76
C TYR A 194 21.20 12.93 13.17
N LYS A 195 21.25 14.20 13.60
CA LYS A 195 20.09 14.94 14.09
C LYS A 195 19.10 15.22 12.96
N GLU A 196 19.59 15.48 11.75
CA GLU A 196 18.81 15.59 10.53
C GLU A 196 18.34 14.21 10.07
N ALA A 197 19.25 13.23 10.00
CA ALA A 197 19.00 11.89 9.48
C ALA A 197 17.82 11.18 10.17
N LYS A 198 17.74 11.29 11.51
CA LYS A 198 16.66 10.65 12.29
C LYS A 198 15.25 11.13 11.95
N ASN A 199 15.10 12.26 11.26
CA ASN A 199 13.78 12.81 10.89
C ASN A 199 13.38 12.47 9.44
N ILE A 200 14.23 11.75 8.69
CA ILE A 200 13.93 11.34 7.32
C ILE A 200 13.41 9.90 7.37
N PRO A 201 12.11 9.67 7.13
CA PRO A 201 11.52 8.34 7.29
C PRO A 201 11.63 7.47 6.04
N ASN A 202 12.07 8.05 4.92
CA ASN A 202 12.04 7.39 3.62
C ASN A 202 13.41 6.78 3.30
N PRO A 203 13.51 5.47 3.06
CA PRO A 203 14.75 4.84 2.66
C PRO A 203 15.14 5.22 1.23
N ASN A 204 16.43 5.49 1.00
CA ASN A 204 16.98 5.72 -0.33
C ASN A 204 17.25 4.38 -1.05
N GLY A 205 17.03 4.37 -2.37
CA GLY A 205 17.20 3.19 -3.21
C GLY A 205 15.97 2.29 -3.29
N MET A 206 16.08 1.26 -4.12
CA MET A 206 15.08 0.18 -4.22
C MET A 206 15.21 -0.75 -3.02
N VAL A 207 14.18 -0.80 -2.19
CA VAL A 207 14.15 -1.54 -0.93
C VAL A 207 13.50 -2.91 -1.13
N GLY A 208 14.22 -3.98 -0.80
CA GLY A 208 13.66 -5.33 -0.82
C GLY A 208 12.56 -5.52 0.23
N GLN A 209 11.63 -6.44 -0.03
CA GLN A 209 10.48 -6.71 0.85
C GLN A 209 10.86 -6.88 2.34
N LYS A 210 11.89 -7.68 2.65
CA LYS A 210 12.31 -7.91 4.05
C LYS A 210 12.69 -6.63 4.78
N TRP A 211 13.29 -5.67 4.07
CA TRP A 211 13.64 -4.37 4.64
C TRP A 211 12.39 -3.52 4.87
N VAL A 212 11.43 -3.55 3.95
CA VAL A 212 10.13 -2.88 4.15
C VAL A 212 9.40 -3.45 5.36
N GLU A 213 9.34 -4.77 5.50
CA GLU A 213 8.72 -5.42 6.66
C GLU A 213 9.42 -5.01 7.96
N ALA A 214 10.76 -5.01 7.99
CA ALA A 214 11.51 -4.52 9.15
C ALA A 214 11.26 -3.03 9.45
N PHE A 215 11.11 -2.19 8.42
CA PHE A 215 10.76 -0.78 8.61
C PHE A 215 9.36 -0.60 9.20
N LEU A 216 8.39 -1.40 8.76
CA LEU A 216 7.03 -1.39 9.30
C LEU A 216 6.99 -1.89 10.75
N GLU A 217 7.70 -2.97 11.06
CA GLU A 217 7.83 -3.50 12.43
C GLU A 217 8.53 -2.49 13.36
N GLY A 218 9.54 -1.79 12.86
CA GLY A 218 10.22 -0.74 13.59
C GLY A 218 9.33 0.49 13.82
N ALA A 219 8.59 0.92 12.81
CA ALA A 219 7.63 2.01 12.92
C ALA A 219 6.51 1.70 13.92
N TYR A 220 6.01 0.46 13.93
CA TYR A 220 5.06 -0.01 14.97
C TYR A 220 5.64 0.10 16.39
N LYS A 221 6.97 -0.01 16.53
CA LYS A 221 7.71 0.16 17.79
C LYS A 221 8.22 1.59 18.01
N GLU A 222 7.70 2.56 17.25
CA GLU A 222 8.07 3.97 17.31
C GLU A 222 9.57 4.25 17.06
N LYS A 223 10.22 3.39 16.26
CA LYS A 223 11.63 3.56 15.89
C LYS A 223 11.76 4.40 14.62
N THR A 224 12.81 5.21 14.58
CA THR A 224 13.24 5.93 13.39
C THR A 224 13.90 5.00 12.38
N LEU A 225 13.92 5.41 11.11
CA LEU A 225 14.59 4.65 10.04
C LEU A 225 16.07 4.38 10.36
N VAL A 226 16.75 5.34 11.00
CA VAL A 226 18.16 5.20 11.42
C VAL A 226 18.32 4.10 12.46
N GLU A 227 17.47 4.08 13.49
CA GLU A 227 17.52 3.05 14.55
C GLU A 227 17.26 1.65 13.99
N ILE A 228 16.29 1.53 13.09
CA ILE A 228 15.97 0.25 12.43
C ILE A 228 17.14 -0.22 11.57
N HIS A 229 17.75 0.69 10.81
CA HIS A 229 18.93 0.37 10.00
C HIS A 229 20.10 -0.11 10.88
N GLU A 230 20.31 0.51 12.04
CA GLU A 230 21.37 0.12 12.97
C GLU A 230 21.14 -1.27 13.59
N GLU A 231 19.90 -1.65 13.88
CA GLU A 231 19.54 -2.99 14.40
C GLU A 231 19.79 -4.07 13.34
N ILE A 232 19.37 -3.82 12.11
CA ILE A 232 19.55 -4.76 11.00
C ILE A 232 21.04 -5.01 10.75
N LEU A 233 21.88 -3.98 10.83
CA LEU A 233 23.35 -4.11 10.70
C LEU A 233 23.98 -4.87 11.87
N LYS A 234 23.39 -4.85 13.06
CA LYS A 234 23.85 -5.60 14.24
C LYS A 234 23.39 -7.07 14.22
N GLY A 235 22.49 -7.44 13.32
CA GLY A 235 21.94 -8.80 13.21
C GLY A 235 20.91 -9.12 14.30
N GLU A 236 20.24 -8.10 14.83
CA GLU A 236 19.12 -8.19 15.80
C GLU A 236 17.76 -8.26 15.07
#